data_AF-A0A952LPN0-F1
#
_entry.id   AF-A0A952LPN0-F1
#
_cell.length_a   1.000
_cell.length_b   1.000
_cell.length_c   1.000
_cell.angle_alpha   90.00
_cell.angle_beta   90.00
_cell.angle_gamma   90.00
#
_symmetry.space_group_name_H-M   'P 1'
#
loop_
_entity.id
_entity.type
_entity.pdbx_description
1 polymer ?
#
loop_
_entity_poly.entity_id
_entity_poly.type
_entity_poly.pdbx_seq_one_letter_code
_entity_poly.pdbx_strand_id
1 'polypeptide(L)'
;VSFADLDNDGDQDVHTVMGGAFEGDIYFNSLYKNPYDNENNWLKLKLEGVEANKAGIGSKIKLILEENGVERTIYREVNSGGSFGCNPLRIEIGLGKANIIKKLEIIWAGSGTIQNFNDIDPNNLFLIKEKINQLEKIDLKQINLGMNNTNNHFHHQQ
;
A
#
# COMPACT_ATOMS: atom_id res chain seq x y z
N VAL A 1 -12.56 -9.98 -3.16
CA VAL A 1 -11.62 -9.69 -2.03
C VAL A 1 -10.57 -8.70 -2.52
N SER A 2 -10.22 -7.72 -1.71
CA SER A 2 -9.18 -6.72 -1.99
C SER A 2 -8.31 -6.50 -0.75
N PHE A 3 -7.02 -6.26 -0.96
CA PHE A 3 -6.04 -5.95 0.07
C PHE A 3 -5.59 -4.51 -0.07
N ALA A 4 -5.60 -3.76 1.03
CA ALA A 4 -5.21 -2.36 1.06
C ALA A 4 -4.90 -1.92 2.49
N ASP A 5 -3.94 -1.04 2.66
CA ASP A 5 -3.73 -0.32 3.92
C ASP A 5 -4.73 0.85 4.00
N LEU A 6 -5.91 0.61 4.59
CA LEU A 6 -7.05 1.54 4.52
C LEU A 6 -6.97 2.66 5.55
N ASP A 7 -6.39 2.39 6.71
CA ASP A 7 -6.16 3.41 7.74
C ASP A 7 -4.81 4.12 7.64
N ASN A 8 -3.94 3.69 6.74
CA ASN A 8 -2.60 4.22 6.52
C ASN A 8 -1.63 3.97 7.69
N ASP A 9 -1.78 2.89 8.45
CA ASP A 9 -0.90 2.57 9.58
C ASP A 9 0.31 1.68 9.22
N GLY A 10 0.35 1.10 8.03
CA GLY A 10 1.50 0.35 7.51
C GLY A 10 1.27 -1.14 7.34
N ASP A 11 0.08 -1.63 7.71
CA ASP A 11 -0.34 -3.01 7.50
C ASP A 11 -1.46 -3.11 6.43
N GLN A 12 -1.72 -4.31 5.94
CA GLN A 12 -2.78 -4.51 4.94
C GLN A 12 -4.06 -5.03 5.60
N ASP A 13 -5.15 -4.32 5.37
CA ASP A 13 -6.50 -4.74 5.71
C ASP A 13 -7.11 -5.61 4.59
N VAL A 14 -8.14 -6.39 4.96
CA VAL A 14 -8.87 -7.23 4.01
C VAL A 14 -10.30 -6.74 3.87
N HIS A 15 -10.68 -6.35 2.66
CA HIS A 15 -12.07 -6.08 2.31
C HIS A 15 -12.64 -7.21 1.45
N THR A 16 -13.82 -7.70 1.82
CA THR A 16 -14.51 -8.75 1.08
C THR A 16 -15.96 -8.39 0.82
N VAL A 17 -16.36 -8.56 -0.43
CA VAL A 17 -17.77 -8.49 -0.84
C VAL A 17 -18.36 -9.86 -0.55
N MET A 18 -19.29 -9.91 0.41
CA MET A 18 -19.86 -11.17 0.92
C MET A 18 -21.18 -11.55 0.25
N GLY A 19 -21.74 -10.68 -0.58
CA GLY A 19 -23.01 -10.91 -1.27
C GLY A 19 -23.04 -10.40 -2.71
N GLY A 20 -24.18 -10.57 -3.37
CA GLY A 20 -24.44 -10.09 -4.73
C GLY A 20 -24.12 -11.09 -5.84
N ALA A 21 -23.95 -12.38 -5.50
CA ALA A 21 -23.84 -13.44 -6.51
C ALA A 21 -25.19 -13.78 -7.17
N PHE A 22 -26.30 -13.51 -6.47
CA PHE A 22 -27.67 -13.70 -6.93
C PHE A 22 -28.54 -12.50 -6.54
N GLU A 23 -29.62 -12.26 -7.30
CA GLU A 23 -30.61 -11.24 -6.98
C GLU A 23 -31.33 -11.62 -5.67
N GLY A 24 -31.29 -10.74 -4.66
CA GLY A 24 -31.86 -10.97 -3.33
C GLY A 24 -30.83 -11.35 -2.24
N ASP A 25 -29.54 -11.43 -2.58
CA ASP A 25 -28.47 -11.58 -1.62
C ASP A 25 -28.21 -10.27 -0.86
N ILE A 26 -28.45 -10.25 0.45
CA ILE A 26 -28.40 -9.07 1.33
C ILE A 26 -27.19 -9.06 2.27
N TYR A 27 -26.17 -9.89 2.04
CA TYR A 27 -24.99 -9.88 2.90
C TYR A 27 -24.16 -8.60 2.73
N PHE A 28 -23.88 -7.94 3.84
CA PHE A 28 -23.04 -6.74 3.88
C PHE A 28 -21.57 -7.09 3.58
N ASN A 29 -20.87 -6.15 2.94
CA ASN A 29 -19.42 -6.24 2.82
C ASN A 29 -18.77 -6.29 4.19
N SER A 30 -17.69 -7.06 4.31
CA SER A 30 -16.91 -7.17 5.54
C SER A 30 -15.55 -6.51 5.34
N LEU A 31 -15.12 -5.75 6.35
CA LEU A 31 -13.79 -5.18 6.46
C LEU A 31 -13.12 -5.78 7.69
N TYR A 32 -11.97 -6.39 7.50
CA TYR A 32 -11.13 -6.95 8.55
C TYR A 32 -9.92 -6.06 8.71
N LYS A 33 -9.85 -5.37 9.86
CA LYS A 33 -8.66 -4.64 10.25
C LYS A 33 -7.57 -5.61 10.70
N ASN A 34 -6.35 -5.43 10.22
CA ASN A 34 -5.21 -6.17 10.74
C ASN A 34 -4.74 -5.52 12.07
N PRO A 35 -4.60 -6.28 13.18
CA PRO A 35 -4.22 -5.71 14.47
C PRO A 35 -2.70 -5.64 14.63
N TYR A 36 -1.99 -4.99 13.70
CA TYR A 36 -0.53 -4.94 13.73
C TYR A 36 0.04 -3.96 14.77
N ASP A 37 1.01 -4.40 15.56
CA ASP A 37 1.59 -3.64 16.68
C ASP A 37 2.80 -2.74 16.28
N ASN A 38 2.84 -2.20 15.06
CA ASN A 38 3.86 -1.23 14.59
C ASN A 38 5.34 -1.66 14.66
N GLU A 39 5.60 -2.95 14.73
CA GLU A 39 6.96 -3.47 14.93
C GLU A 39 7.84 -3.55 13.67
N ASN A 40 7.29 -3.27 12.49
CA ASN A 40 7.91 -3.53 11.18
C ASN A 40 7.87 -2.24 10.38
N ASN A 41 8.85 -2.08 9.53
CA ASN A 41 8.92 -0.99 8.59
C ASN A 41 8.16 -1.33 7.31
N TRP A 42 7.73 -0.31 6.60
CA TRP A 42 7.03 -0.40 5.32
C TRP A 42 7.50 0.68 4.36
N LEU A 43 7.23 0.51 3.07
CA LEU A 43 7.40 1.53 2.05
C LEU A 43 6.17 1.52 1.15
N LYS A 44 5.57 2.70 0.95
CA LYS A 44 4.48 2.88 -0.01
C LYS A 44 4.98 3.67 -1.21
N LEU A 45 4.63 3.22 -2.40
CA LEU A 45 4.97 3.90 -3.65
C LEU A 45 3.71 4.14 -4.48
N LYS A 46 3.63 5.33 -5.08
CA LYS A 46 2.67 5.66 -6.14
C LYS A 46 3.45 6.05 -7.37
N LEU A 47 3.23 5.36 -8.48
CA LEU A 47 3.86 5.68 -9.75
C LEU A 47 2.94 6.53 -10.61
N GLU A 48 3.51 7.49 -11.31
CA GLU A 48 2.84 8.31 -12.31
C GLU A 48 3.64 8.32 -13.61
N GLY A 49 3.13 7.59 -14.62
CA GLY A 49 3.74 7.53 -15.94
C GLY A 49 3.59 8.83 -16.73
N VAL A 50 4.56 9.10 -17.59
CA VAL A 50 4.57 10.19 -18.57
C VAL A 50 4.52 9.62 -20.00
N GLU A 51 5.43 8.70 -20.30
CA GLU A 51 5.42 7.88 -21.53
C GLU A 51 4.84 6.49 -21.29
N ALA A 52 5.12 5.91 -20.11
CA ALA A 52 4.37 4.80 -19.59
C ALA A 52 2.90 5.22 -19.37
N ASN A 53 2.00 4.23 -19.28
CA ASN A 53 0.61 4.51 -18.90
C ASN A 53 0.56 5.29 -17.57
N LYS A 54 -0.43 6.19 -17.42
CA LYS A 54 -0.49 7.13 -16.28
C LYS A 54 -0.45 6.45 -14.91
N ALA A 55 -0.99 5.23 -14.83
CA ALA A 55 -1.01 4.40 -13.62
C ALA A 55 0.31 3.65 -13.34
N GLY A 56 1.27 3.67 -14.27
CA GLY A 56 2.53 2.93 -14.17
C GLY A 56 2.39 1.41 -14.25
N ILE A 57 1.23 0.88 -14.64
CA ILE A 57 0.95 -0.56 -14.69
C ILE A 57 1.95 -1.28 -15.60
N GLY A 58 2.44 -2.44 -15.14
CA GLY A 58 3.49 -3.26 -15.75
C GLY A 58 4.92 -2.82 -15.38
N SER A 59 5.09 -1.69 -14.70
CA SER A 59 6.43 -1.24 -14.29
C SER A 59 6.99 -2.16 -13.21
N LYS A 60 8.29 -2.47 -13.31
CA LYS A 60 8.97 -3.36 -12.38
C LYS A 60 9.74 -2.55 -11.36
N ILE A 61 9.66 -2.99 -10.11
CA ILE A 61 10.27 -2.34 -8.96
C ILE A 61 11.23 -3.36 -8.33
N LYS A 62 12.47 -2.94 -8.11
CA LYS A 62 13.48 -3.68 -7.37
C LYS A 62 13.92 -2.81 -6.19
N LEU A 63 13.80 -3.35 -4.99
CA LEU A 63 14.18 -2.70 -3.75
C LEU A 63 15.30 -3.49 -3.09
N ILE A 64 16.46 -2.87 -2.87
CA ILE A 64 17.59 -3.46 -2.16
C ILE A 64 17.58 -2.86 -0.75
N LEU A 65 17.50 -3.73 0.25
CA LEU A 65 17.40 -3.40 1.65
C LEU A 65 18.59 -3.98 2.41
N GLU A 66 18.92 -3.39 3.54
CA GLU A 66 19.85 -3.96 4.51
C GLU A 66 19.16 -4.18 5.85
N GLU A 67 19.37 -5.35 6.44
CA GLU A 67 18.87 -5.73 7.75
C GLU A 67 19.99 -6.47 8.50
N ASN A 68 20.46 -5.91 9.62
CA ASN A 68 21.56 -6.47 10.41
C ASN A 68 22.83 -6.77 9.59
N GLY A 69 23.16 -5.92 8.62
CA GLY A 69 24.32 -6.08 7.73
C GLY A 69 24.14 -7.14 6.63
N VAL A 70 22.95 -7.73 6.52
CA VAL A 70 22.59 -8.67 5.44
C VAL A 70 21.74 -7.94 4.41
N GLU A 71 22.14 -8.03 3.14
CA GLU A 71 21.35 -7.50 2.04
C GLU A 71 20.22 -8.44 1.64
N ARG A 72 19.05 -7.87 1.39
CA ARG A 72 17.90 -8.57 0.85
C ARG A 72 17.27 -7.75 -0.27
N THR A 73 16.78 -8.42 -1.31
CA THR A 73 16.15 -7.77 -2.45
C THR A 73 14.68 -8.15 -2.54
N ILE A 74 13.81 -7.16 -2.69
CA ILE A 74 12.37 -7.34 -2.94
C ILE A 74 12.06 -6.92 -4.37
N TYR A 75 11.26 -7.74 -5.05
CA TYR A 75 10.72 -7.42 -6.37
C TYR A 75 9.21 -7.22 -6.30
N ARG A 76 8.72 -6.21 -7.01
CA ARG A 76 7.30 -5.92 -7.20
C ARG A 76 7.04 -5.51 -8.65
N GLU A 77 5.81 -5.72 -9.10
CA GLU A 77 5.34 -5.21 -10.39
C GLU A 77 4.04 -4.46 -10.13
N VAL A 78 3.90 -3.28 -10.74
CA VAL A 78 2.67 -2.51 -10.64
C VAL A 78 1.60 -3.21 -11.44
N ASN A 79 0.57 -3.69 -10.77
CA ASN A 79 -0.57 -4.30 -11.40
C ASN A 79 -1.84 -3.88 -10.64
N SER A 80 -2.99 -4.00 -11.29
CA SER A 80 -4.27 -3.68 -10.66
C SER A 80 -4.72 -4.73 -9.63
N GLY A 81 -3.96 -5.83 -9.46
CA GLY A 81 -4.18 -6.91 -8.51
C GLY A 81 -5.63 -7.35 -8.40
N GLY A 82 -6.04 -8.44 -9.05
CA GLY A 82 -7.42 -8.86 -8.85
C GLY A 82 -7.95 -9.96 -9.75
N SER A 83 -8.60 -10.94 -9.13
CA SER A 83 -9.56 -11.82 -9.80
C SER A 83 -10.96 -11.22 -9.61
N PHE A 84 -11.68 -11.59 -8.54
CA PHE A 84 -13.01 -11.07 -8.19
C PHE A 84 -12.96 -9.87 -7.22
N GLY A 85 -11.99 -8.98 -7.39
CA GLY A 85 -11.78 -7.77 -6.59
C GLY A 85 -10.49 -7.09 -7.00
N CYS A 86 -10.48 -5.75 -7.08
CA CYS A 86 -9.34 -4.96 -7.55
C CYS A 86 -8.59 -4.36 -6.34
N ASN A 87 -7.26 -4.41 -6.35
CA ASN A 87 -6.42 -3.80 -5.33
C ASN A 87 -6.05 -2.37 -5.74
N PRO A 88 -5.70 -1.50 -4.77
CA PRO A 88 -5.15 -0.18 -5.09
C PRO A 88 -3.88 -0.29 -5.94
N LEU A 89 -3.68 0.69 -6.83
CA LEU A 89 -2.43 0.85 -7.60
C LEU A 89 -1.25 1.30 -6.73
N ARG A 90 -1.51 1.66 -5.47
CA ARG A 90 -0.48 1.97 -4.49
C ARG A 90 0.27 0.68 -4.19
N ILE A 91 1.58 0.68 -4.41
CA ILE A 91 2.41 -0.45 -4.05
C ILE A 91 2.73 -0.34 -2.57
N GLU A 92 2.39 -1.38 -1.82
CA GLU A 92 2.70 -1.52 -0.39
C GLU A 92 3.77 -2.62 -0.25
N ILE A 93 4.89 -2.26 0.37
CA ILE A 93 6.04 -3.15 0.54
C ILE A 93 6.39 -3.24 2.03
N GLY A 94 6.18 -4.41 2.62
CA GLY A 94 6.67 -4.71 3.96
C GLY A 94 8.20 -4.84 3.97
N LEU A 95 8.85 -4.12 4.88
CA LEU A 95 10.30 -4.10 5.05
C LEU A 95 10.76 -4.92 6.28
N GLY A 96 9.85 -5.54 7.05
CA GLY A 96 10.25 -6.28 8.26
C GLY A 96 11.02 -5.36 9.23
N LYS A 97 12.14 -5.81 9.80
CA LYS A 97 12.97 -4.95 10.67
C LYS A 97 14.04 -4.16 9.89
N ALA A 98 14.09 -4.27 8.56
CA ALA A 98 15.03 -3.50 7.74
C ALA A 98 14.72 -2.01 7.87
N ASN A 99 15.69 -1.22 8.29
CA ASN A 99 15.59 0.23 8.48
C ASN A 99 16.37 1.02 7.41
N ILE A 100 17.11 0.34 6.53
CA ILE A 100 17.90 0.95 5.46
C ILE A 100 17.40 0.46 4.11
N ILE A 101 16.97 1.40 3.27
CA ILE A 101 16.69 1.16 1.86
C ILE A 101 17.89 1.66 1.06
N LYS A 102 18.76 0.73 0.62
CA LYS A 102 19.97 1.05 -0.14
C LYS A 102 19.66 1.58 -1.53
N LYS A 103 18.69 0.95 -2.20
CA LYS A 103 18.36 1.28 -3.60
C LYS A 103 16.92 0.94 -3.93
N LEU A 104 16.23 1.87 -4.58
CA LEU A 104 15.01 1.63 -5.32
C LEU A 104 15.29 1.81 -6.81
N GLU A 105 15.02 0.79 -7.59
CA GLU A 105 15.13 0.80 -9.04
C GLU A 105 13.73 0.56 -9.64
N ILE A 106 13.36 1.40 -10.60
CA ILE A 106 12.08 1.32 -11.30
C ILE A 106 12.38 1.21 -12.79
N ILE A 107 11.87 0.15 -13.41
CA ILE A 107 11.87 -0.04 -14.86
C ILE A 107 10.45 0.23 -15.34
N TRP A 108 10.26 1.36 -16.02
CA TRP A 108 8.95 1.83 -16.49
C TRP A 108 8.45 0.98 -17.67
N ALA A 109 7.19 0.56 -17.59
CA ALA A 109 6.56 -0.19 -18.68
C ALA A 109 6.38 0.66 -19.94
N GLY A 110 6.53 0.04 -21.11
CA GLY A 110 6.40 0.70 -22.40
C GLY A 110 7.65 1.49 -22.79
N SER A 111 8.08 2.46 -21.97
CA SER A 111 9.27 3.27 -22.28
C SER A 111 10.58 2.54 -22.03
N GLY A 112 10.61 1.59 -21.08
CA GLY A 112 11.83 0.93 -20.63
C GLY A 112 12.78 1.85 -19.85
N THR A 113 12.34 3.07 -19.53
CA THR A 113 13.15 4.03 -18.75
C THR A 113 13.49 3.43 -17.40
N ILE A 114 14.75 3.57 -16.98
CA ILE A 114 15.21 3.10 -15.67
C ILE A 114 15.45 4.32 -14.78
N GLN A 115 14.81 4.37 -13.62
CA GLN A 115 15.08 5.36 -12.58
C GLN A 115 15.60 4.68 -11.32
N ASN A 116 16.59 5.31 -10.71
CA ASN A 116 17.24 4.81 -9.50
C ASN A 116 17.19 5.89 -8.43
N PHE A 117 16.86 5.48 -7.21
CA PHE A 117 16.81 6.33 -6.03
C PHE A 117 17.57 5.65 -4.90
N ASN A 118 18.31 6.43 -4.13
CA ASN A 118 19.03 6.00 -2.93
C ASN A 118 18.53 6.83 -1.73
N ASP A 119 18.95 6.46 -0.52
CA ASP A 119 18.67 7.20 0.71
C ASP A 119 17.16 7.42 0.95
N ILE A 120 16.39 6.34 0.82
CA ILE A 120 14.93 6.38 0.97
C ILE A 120 14.58 6.06 2.41
N ASP A 121 13.87 6.98 3.05
CA ASP A 121 13.41 6.78 4.41
C ASP A 121 12.26 5.75 4.45
N PRO A 122 12.35 4.69 5.27
CA PRO A 122 11.23 3.77 5.49
C PRO A 122 10.06 4.50 6.17
N ASN A 123 8.90 3.86 6.16
CA ASN A 123 7.64 4.32 6.75
C ASN A 123 7.08 5.59 6.11
N ASN A 124 7.24 5.70 4.79
CA ASN A 124 6.77 6.84 4.00
C ASN A 124 6.06 6.39 2.73
N LEU A 125 5.18 7.27 2.24
CA LEU A 125 4.61 7.19 0.90
C LEU A 125 5.34 8.17 -0.02
N PHE A 126 5.83 7.68 -1.14
CA PHE A 126 6.42 8.52 -2.19
C PHE A 126 5.62 8.43 -3.50
N LEU A 127 5.37 9.59 -4.10
CA LEU A 127 4.97 9.73 -5.49
C LEU A 127 6.23 9.85 -6.36
N ILE A 128 6.31 8.98 -7.37
CA ILE A 128 7.41 8.93 -8.31
C ILE A 128 6.84 9.14 -9.70
N LYS A 129 7.28 10.23 -10.34
CA LYS A 129 6.90 10.59 -11.70
C LYS A 129 8.00 10.16 -12.66
N GLU A 130 7.60 9.52 -13.75
CA GLU A 130 8.53 9.06 -14.79
C GLU A 130 9.38 10.24 -15.30
N LYS A 131 10.69 10.00 -15.45
CA LYS A 131 11.72 10.97 -15.87
C LYS A 131 11.96 12.14 -14.91
N ILE A 132 11.30 12.17 -13.75
CA ILE A 132 11.57 13.14 -12.68
C ILE A 132 12.41 12.43 -11.60
N ASN A 133 13.66 12.87 -11.43
CA ASN A 133 14.62 12.26 -10.50
C ASN A 133 14.48 12.81 -9.07
N GLN A 134 13.25 13.06 -8.63
CA GLN A 134 12.94 13.53 -7.29
C GLN A 134 11.81 12.69 -6.71
N LEU A 135 11.98 12.27 -5.45
CA LEU A 135 10.93 11.63 -4.68
C LEU A 135 10.03 12.72 -4.07
N GLU A 136 8.74 12.66 -4.37
CA GLU A 136 7.75 13.52 -3.74
C GLU A 136 7.14 12.78 -2.56
N LYS A 137 7.47 13.17 -1.34
CA LYS A 137 6.85 12.59 -0.13
C LYS A 137 5.39 13.05 -0.02
N ILE A 138 4.49 12.10 0.22
CA ILE A 138 3.08 12.38 0.49
C ILE A 138 2.80 12.06 1.95
N ASP A 139 2.25 13.05 2.66
CA ASP A 139 1.77 12.83 4.03
C ASP A 139 0.45 12.05 4.00
N LEU A 140 0.47 10.87 4.62
CA LEU A 140 -0.71 10.06 4.82
C LEU A 140 -1.35 10.40 6.16
N LYS A 141 -2.61 10.83 6.13
CA LYS A 141 -3.40 11.01 7.35
C LYS A 141 -3.90 9.65 7.80
N GLN A 142 -3.52 9.25 9.01
CA GLN A 142 -4.07 8.05 9.64
C GLN A 142 -5.56 8.22 9.96
N ILE A 143 -6.31 7.13 9.81
CA ILE A 143 -7.76 7.09 10.07
C ILE A 143 -8.01 6.02 11.12
N ASN A 144 -8.84 6.29 12.13
CA ASN A 144 -9.20 5.25 13.09
C ASN A 144 -10.40 4.45 12.56
N LEU A 145 -10.18 3.18 12.20
CA LEU A 145 -11.23 2.26 11.77
C LEU A 145 -11.92 1.66 13.02
N GLY A 146 -12.90 2.38 13.55
CA GLY A 146 -13.72 1.93 14.66
C GLY A 146 -14.82 2.94 14.99
N MET A 147 -15.95 2.47 15.53
CA MET A 147 -16.89 3.36 16.20
C MET A 147 -16.22 3.88 17.47
N ASN A 148 -16.18 5.19 17.65
CA ASN A 148 -16.05 5.75 18.99
C ASN A 148 -17.19 5.15 19.82
N ASN A 149 -16.88 4.30 20.79
CA ASN A 149 -17.83 3.86 21.80
C ASN A 149 -18.18 5.05 22.72
N THR A 150 -18.79 6.10 22.17
CA THR A 150 -19.54 7.09 22.94
C THR A 150 -21.02 6.74 22.85
N ASN A 151 -21.35 5.51 23.25
CA ASN A 151 -22.73 5.16 23.59
C ASN A 151 -23.00 5.70 24.99
N ASN A 152 -23.38 6.98 25.09
CA ASN A 152 -24.16 7.45 26.23
C ASN A 152 -25.58 6.92 26.07
N HIS A 153 -25.79 5.64 26.38
CA HIS A 153 -27.11 5.11 26.64
C HIS A 153 -27.61 5.71 27.96
N PHE A 154 -28.47 6.73 27.88
CA PHE A 154 -29.32 7.12 28.99
C PHE A 154 -30.25 5.94 29.31
N HIS A 155 -29.90 5.21 30.36
CA HIS A 155 -30.83 4.34 31.07
C HIS A 155 -31.89 5.24 31.71
N HIS A 156 -33.10 5.28 31.16
CA HIS A 156 -34.27 5.65 31.95
C HIS A 156 -34.72 4.40 32.71
N GLN A 157 -34.41 4.37 34.00
CA GLN A 157 -35.08 3.52 34.96
C GLN A 157 -36.52 4.03 35.17
N GLN A 158 -37.44 3.07 35.22
CA GLN A 158 -38.79 3.04 35.80
C GLN A 158 -39.81 4.11 35.40
#